data_AF-A0A950YF21-F1
#
_entry.id   AF-A0A950YF21-F1
#
_cell.length_a   1.000
_cell.length_b   1.000
_cell.length_c   1.000
_cell.angle_alpha   90.00
_cell.angle_beta   90.00
_cell.angle_gamma   90.00
#
_symmetry.space_group_name_H-M   'P 1'
#
loop_
_entity.id
_entity.type
_entity.pdbx_description
1 polymer ?
#
loop_
_entity_poly.entity_id
_entity_poly.type
_entity_poly.pdbx_seq_one_letter_code
_entity_poly.pdbx_strand_id
1 'polypeptide(L)' 'MAIHLTPTELARESGLERRDVIVKCCEWGIPIFNGRIDKTLFLTSLREITGSAPKTTQQPQPA' A
#
# COMPACT_ATOMS: atom_id res chain seq x y z
N MET A 1 -10.42 10.46 -0.47
CA MET A 1 -9.22 11.31 -0.65
C MET A 1 -8.00 10.39 -0.66
N ALA A 2 -7.22 10.41 -1.74
CA ALA A 2 -5.99 9.63 -1.88
C ALA A 2 -4.83 10.42 -1.24
N ILE A 3 -4.32 9.96 -0.11
CA ILE A 3 -3.20 10.61 0.58
C ILE A 3 -1.90 9.97 0.08
N HIS A 4 -1.11 10.74 -0.66
CA HIS A 4 0.16 10.28 -1.22
C HIS A 4 1.33 10.66 -0.30
N LEU A 5 1.96 9.67 0.31
CA LEU A 5 3.08 9.84 1.24
C LEU A 5 4.39 9.44 0.59
N THR A 6 5.47 10.11 0.95
CA THR A 6 6.82 9.63 0.65
C THR A 6 7.09 8.33 1.42
N PRO A 7 8.05 7.49 0.97
CA PRO A 7 8.43 6.28 1.69
C PRO A 7 8.80 6.52 3.16
N THR A 8 9.40 7.67 3.48
CA THR A 8 9.75 8.04 4.85
C THR A 8 8.51 8.35 5.70
N GLU A 9 7.54 9.07 5.14
CA GLU A 9 6.29 9.39 5.85
C GLU A 9 5.46 8.12 6.07
N LEU A 10 5.36 7.26 5.05
CA LEU A 10 4.62 6.01 5.14
C LEU A 10 5.27 5.02 6.12
N ALA A 11 6.60 4.95 6.15
CA ALA A 11 7.37 4.18 7.12
C ALA A 11 7.04 4.59 8.57
N ARG A 12 7.06 5.90 8.84
CA ARG A 12 6.70 6.44 10.17
C ARG A 12 5.28 6.10 10.58
N GLU A 13 4.34 6.13 9.63
CA GLU A 13 2.92 5.91 9.93
C GLU A 13 2.57 4.43 10.10
N SER A 14 3.20 3.56 9.29
CA SER A 14 3.00 2.11 9.34
C SER A 14 3.86 1.41 10.40
N GLY A 15 4.79 2.13 11.03
CA GLY A 15 5.75 1.56 11.98
C GLY A 15 6.78 0.63 11.30
N LEU A 16 7.01 0.81 10.01
CA LEU A 16 7.97 0.04 9.21
C LEU A 16 9.23 0.85 8.93
N GLU A 17 10.31 0.18 8.54
CA GLU A 17 11.46 0.87 7.99
C GLU A 17 11.19 1.36 6.56
N ARG A 18 11.86 2.46 6.16
CA ARG A 18 11.76 3.01 4.80
C ARG A 18 12.06 1.94 3.74
N ARG A 19 13.03 1.07 3.99
CA ARG A 19 13.46 0.04 3.04
C ARG A 19 12.39 -1.03 2.90
N ASP A 20 11.81 -1.51 4.00
CA ASP A 20 10.67 -2.43 4.01
C ASP A 20 9.47 -1.88 3.25
N VAL A 21 9.14 -0.60 3.44
CA VAL A 21 8.06 0.05 2.69
C VAL A 21 8.29 -0.05 1.18
N ILE A 22 9.50 0.27 0.71
CA ILE A 22 9.83 0.24 -0.72
C ILE A 22 9.75 -1.20 -1.26
N VAL A 23 10.33 -2.16 -0.54
CA VAL A 23 10.30 -3.57 -0.92
C VAL A 23 8.86 -4.07 -1.01
N LYS A 24 8.05 -3.82 0.01
CA LYS A 24 6.63 -4.20 0.04
C LYS A 24 5.83 -3.53 -1.08
N CYS A 25 6.10 -2.28 -1.42
CA CYS A 25 5.45 -1.63 -2.56
C CYS A 25 5.77 -2.35 -3.88
N CYS A 26 7.03 -2.74 -4.09
CA CYS A 26 7.41 -3.53 -5.27
C CYS A 26 6.79 -4.93 -5.27
N GLU A 27 6.79 -5.63 -4.13
CA GLU A 27 6.24 -6.98 -4.00
C GLU A 27 4.72 -7.03 -4.19
N TRP A 28 4.01 -6.01 -3.70
CA TRP A 28 2.54 -5.95 -3.75
C TRP A 28 2.02 -5.22 -4.98
N GLY A 29 2.91 -4.78 -5.88
CA GLY A 29 2.54 -4.06 -7.09
C GLY A 29 1.92 -2.69 -6.84
N ILE A 30 2.27 -2.04 -5.72
CA ILE A 30 1.76 -0.71 -5.38
C ILE A 30 2.51 0.33 -6.21
N PRO A 31 1.80 1.20 -6.96
CA PRO A 31 2.43 2.19 -7.80
C PRO A 31 3.15 3.28 -6.98
N ILE A 32 4.39 3.57 -7.37
CA ILE A 32 5.17 4.68 -6.83
C ILE A 32 5.17 5.81 -7.87
N PHE A 33 4.48 6.91 -7.57
CA PHE A 33 4.37 8.06 -8.46
C PHE A 33 5.20 9.23 -7.93
N ASN A 34 6.21 9.67 -8.68
CA ASN A 34 7.13 10.75 -8.28
C ASN A 34 7.74 10.54 -6.88
N GLY A 35 8.07 9.30 -6.52
CA GLY A 35 8.60 8.96 -5.21
C GLY A 35 7.57 9.05 -4.07
N ARG A 36 6.27 9.02 -4.39
CA ARG A 36 5.16 8.97 -3.44
C ARG A 36 4.36 7.70 -3.63
N ILE A 37 3.79 7.21 -2.54
CA ILE A 37 3.02 5.99 -2.44
C ILE A 37 1.63 6.37 -1.95
N ASP A 38 0.60 5.77 -2.52
CA ASP A 38 -0.76 5.95 -2.00
C ASP A 38 -0.90 5.20 -0.66
N LYS A 39 -1.14 5.96 0.40
CA LYS A 39 -1.29 5.45 1.77
C LYS A 39 -2.45 4.45 1.86
N THR A 40 -3.56 4.74 1.22
CA THR A 40 -4.76 3.91 1.33
C THR A 40 -4.52 2.55 0.71
N LEU A 41 -3.92 2.50 -0.48
CA LEU A 41 -3.53 1.25 -1.13
C LEU A 41 -2.53 0.48 -0.27
N PHE A 42 -1.48 1.13 0.23
CA PHE A 42 -0.48 0.46 1.05
C PHE A 42 -1.03 -0.13 2.34
N LEU A 43 -1.83 0.64 3.10
CA LEU A 43 -2.43 0.16 4.34
C LEU A 43 -3.49 -0.92 4.09
N THR A 44 -4.19 -0.86 2.96
CA THR A 44 -5.14 -1.90 2.56
C THR A 44 -4.41 -3.19 2.24
N SER A 45 -3.39 -3.15 1.37
CA SER A 45 -2.56 -4.31 1.05
C SER A 45 -1.87 -4.89 2.28
N LEU A 46 -1.35 -4.03 3.17
CA LEU A 46 -0.75 -4.45 4.44
C LEU A 46 -1.77 -5.25 5.26
N ARG A 47 -3.01 -4.75 5.40
CA ARG A 47 -4.06 -5.41 6.18
C ARG A 47 -4.54 -6.71 5.55
N GLU A 48 -4.65 -6.75 4.21
CA GLU A 48 -5.03 -7.94 3.46
C GLU A 48 -4.00 -9.07 3.61
N ILE A 49 -2.71 -8.71 3.61
CA ILE A 49 -1.61 -9.68 3.68
C ILE A 49 -1.35 -10.12 5.13
N THR A 50 -1.52 -9.24 6.13
CA THR A 50 -1.35 -9.59 7.56
C THR A 50 -2.59 -10.27 8.17
N GLY A 51 -3.62 -10.58 7.37
CA GLY A 51 -4.71 -11.47 7.79
C GLY A 51 -5.77 -10.87 8.72
N SER A 52 -5.92 -9.54 8.76
CA SER A 52 -6.97 -8.87 9.57
C SER A 52 -8.15 -8.37 8.72
N ALA A 53 -8.93 -9.32 8.17
CA ALA A 53 -10.27 -9.18 7.55
C ALA A 53 -10.40 -8.50 6.16
N PRO A 54 -11.56 -8.66 5.49
CA PRO A 54 -11.86 -9.65 4.46
C PRO A 54 -11.64 -9.11 3.02
N LYS A 55 -11.37 -10.05 2.09
CA LYS A 55 -11.26 -9.81 0.64
C LYS A 55 -12.36 -8.88 0.13
N THR A 56 -12.01 -7.66 -0.28
CA THR A 56 -12.84 -6.92 -1.23
C THR A 56 -12.26 -7.17 -2.62
N THR A 57 -12.81 -8.21 -3.25
CA THR A 57 -12.69 -8.52 -4.67
C THR A 57 -12.82 -7.24 -5.50
N GLN A 58 -11.73 -6.73 -6.06
CA GLN A 58 -11.80 -5.87 -7.24
C GLN A 58 -12.28 -6.78 -8.38
N GLN A 59 -13.59 -6.76 -8.65
CA GLN A 59 -14.24 -7.48 -9.74
C GLN A 59 -13.63 -7.04 -11.09
N PRO A 60 -13.31 -7.96 -12.02
CA PRO A 60 -13.41 -7.65 -13.43
C PRO A 60 -14.90 -7.50 -13.78
N GLN A 61 -15.26 -6.34 -14.32
CA GLN A 61 -16.60 -6.02 -14.79
C GLN A 61 -16.91 -6.87 -16.03
N PRO A 62 -17.92 -7.75 -16.04
CA PRO A 62 -18.44 -8.30 -17.29
C PRO A 62 -19.21 -7.19 -18.04
N ALA A 63 -18.95 -7.09 -19.34
CA ALA A 63 -19.57 -6.17 -20.29
C ALA A 63 -21.07 -6.42 -20.51
#